data_AF-A0A552AE20-F1
#
_entry.id   AF-A0A552AE20-F1
#
_cell.length_a   1.000
_cell.length_b   1.000
_cell.length_c   1.000
_cell.angle_alpha   90.00
_cell.angle_beta   90.00
_cell.angle_gamma   90.00
#
_symmetry.space_group_name_H-M   'P 1'
#
loop_
_entity.id
_entity.type
_entity.pdbx_description
1 polymer ?
#
loop_
_entity_poly.entity_id
_entity_poly.type
_entity_poly.pdbx_seq_one_letter_code
_entity_poly.pdbx_strand_id
1 'polypeptide(L)'
;LNRETIKKILRSDIMRESVIYQDILEEGREEGEEKGLQKGLQAGKEEKARQIALKMLSAGFSIPEIARFTDLSPDAIEQLQSRDD
;
A
#
# COMPACT_ATOMS: atom_id res chain seq x y z
N LEU A 1 -5.60 -28.66 15.71
CA LEU A 1 -4.49 -29.22 14.91
C LEU A 1 -3.52 -28.10 14.52
N ASN A 2 -2.22 -28.36 14.40
CA ASN A 2 -1.26 -27.38 13.90
C ASN A 2 -1.05 -27.50 12.37
N ARG A 3 -0.48 -26.45 11.74
CA ARG A 3 -0.27 -26.38 10.28
C ARG A 3 0.49 -27.58 9.72
N GLU A 4 1.52 -28.04 10.41
CA GLU A 4 2.34 -29.16 9.96
C GLU A 4 1.59 -30.50 10.01
N THR A 5 0.73 -30.69 11.02
CA THR A 5 -0.15 -31.86 11.12
C THR A 5 -1.20 -31.85 10.00
N ILE A 6 -1.77 -30.69 9.69
CA ILE A 6 -2.75 -30.52 8.60
C ILE A 6 -2.10 -30.81 7.25
N LYS A 7 -0.90 -30.29 6.99
CA LYS A 7 -0.14 -30.57 5.74
C LYS A 7 0.12 -32.06 5.54
N LYS A 8 0.46 -32.79 6.62
CA LYS A 8 0.68 -34.24 6.57
C LYS A 8 -0.61 -35.01 6.31
N ILE A 9 -1.71 -34.64 6.97
CA ILE A 9 -3.03 -35.27 6.75
C ILE A 9 -3.51 -35.04 5.32
N LEU A 10 -3.34 -33.82 4.80
CA LEU A 10 -3.76 -33.46 3.43
C LEU A 10 -2.77 -33.91 2.35
N ARG A 11 -1.60 -34.47 2.71
CA ARG A 11 -0.50 -34.76 1.76
C ARG A 11 -0.25 -33.58 0.82
N SER A 12 0.15 -32.45 1.41
CA SER A 12 0.29 -31.16 0.71
C SER A 12 1.20 -31.21 -0.53
N ASP A 13 2.17 -32.13 -0.56
CA ASP A 13 3.03 -32.44 -1.70
C ASP A 13 2.22 -32.98 -2.88
N ILE A 14 1.32 -33.94 -2.66
CA ILE A 14 0.43 -34.50 -3.69
C ILE A 14 -0.64 -33.49 -4.09
N MET A 15 -1.23 -32.78 -3.11
CA MET A 15 -2.28 -31.79 -3.38
C MET A 15 -1.79 -30.63 -4.25
N ARG A 16 -0.50 -30.30 -4.22
CA ARG A 16 0.07 -29.24 -5.08
C ARG A 16 -0.10 -29.53 -6.56
N GLU A 17 -0.17 -30.79 -6.97
CA GLU A 17 -0.39 -31.16 -8.37
C GLU A 17 -1.87 -31.12 -8.78
N SER A 18 -2.78 -30.99 -7.80
CA SER A 18 -4.21 -30.89 -8.07
C SER A 18 -4.56 -29.59 -8.77
N VAL A 19 -5.40 -29.67 -9.80
CA VAL A 19 -5.94 -28.49 -10.53
C VAL A 19 -6.58 -27.50 -9.56
N ILE A 20 -7.38 -27.98 -8.59
CA ILE A 20 -8.03 -27.13 -7.59
C ILE A 20 -7.00 -26.34 -6.77
N TYR A 21 -5.86 -26.94 -6.45
CA TYR A 21 -4.82 -26.24 -5.69
C TYR A 21 -4.10 -25.20 -6.55
N GLN A 22 -3.89 -25.48 -7.83
CA GLN A 22 -3.33 -24.51 -8.78
C GLN A 22 -4.26 -23.32 -8.99
N ASP A 23 -5.57 -23.56 -9.14
CA ASP A 23 -6.58 -22.51 -9.25
C ASP A 23 -6.56 -21.59 -8.01
N ILE A 24 -6.51 -22.16 -6.80
CA ILE A 24 -6.40 -21.39 -5.54
C ILE A 24 -5.09 -20.59 -5.49
N LEU A 25 -3.98 -21.15 -5.97
CA LEU A 25 -2.72 -20.43 -6.03
C LEU A 25 -2.75 -19.27 -7.03
N GLU A 26 -3.38 -19.49 -8.19
CA GLU A 26 -3.52 -18.47 -9.23
C GLU A 26 -4.41 -17.32 -8.74
N GLU A 27 -5.58 -17.62 -8.19
CA GLU A 27 -6.48 -16.62 -7.57
C GLU A 27 -5.75 -15.83 -6.48
N GLY A 28 -4.99 -16.53 -5.60
CA GLY A 28 -4.21 -15.86 -4.57
C GLY A 28 -3.09 -14.97 -5.12
N ARG A 29 -2.49 -15.32 -6.26
CA ARG A 29 -1.49 -14.49 -6.95
C ARG A 29 -2.15 -13.26 -7.56
N GLU A 30 -3.27 -13.43 -8.25
CA GLU A 30 -4.02 -12.33 -8.88
C GLU A 30 -4.51 -11.33 -7.84
N GLU A 31 -5.12 -11.81 -6.75
CA GLU A 31 -5.51 -10.94 -5.63
C GLU A 31 -4.30 -10.22 -5.02
N GLY A 32 -3.17 -10.91 -4.89
CA GLY A 32 -1.94 -10.36 -4.36
C GLY A 32 -1.39 -9.23 -5.22
N GLU A 33 -1.37 -9.43 -6.54
CA GLU A 33 -0.95 -8.44 -7.54
C GLU A 33 -1.89 -7.23 -7.55
N GLU A 34 -3.21 -7.44 -7.53
CA GLU A 34 -4.18 -6.35 -7.49
C GLU A 34 -4.05 -5.51 -6.21
N LYS A 35 -4.02 -6.16 -5.04
CA LYS A 35 -3.84 -5.49 -3.75
C LYS A 35 -2.49 -4.76 -3.70
N GLY A 36 -1.44 -5.36 -4.25
CA GLY A 36 -0.12 -4.75 -4.35
C GLY A 36 -0.11 -3.49 -5.21
N LEU A 37 -0.71 -3.56 -6.40
CA LEU A 37 -0.82 -2.44 -7.32
C LEU A 37 -1.65 -1.29 -6.72
N GLN A 38 -2.81 -1.58 -6.12
CA GLN A 38 -3.64 -0.57 -5.48
C GLN A 38 -2.89 0.14 -4.34
N LYS A 39 -2.22 -0.62 -3.45
CA LYS A 39 -1.41 -0.04 -2.37
C LYS A 39 -0.26 0.80 -2.90
N GLY A 40 0.44 0.31 -3.94
CA GLY A 40 1.54 1.04 -4.56
C GLY A 40 1.09 2.35 -5.20
N LEU A 41 -0.05 2.33 -5.91
CA LEU A 41 -0.61 3.54 -6.52
C LEU A 41 -1.04 4.56 -5.46
N GLN A 42 -1.69 4.11 -4.38
CA GLN A 42 -2.11 5.00 -3.29
C GLN A 42 -0.90 5.61 -2.58
N ALA A 43 0.10 4.80 -2.23
CA ALA A 43 1.34 5.28 -1.62
C ALA A 43 2.07 6.27 -2.55
N GLY A 44 2.12 6.01 -3.85
CA GLY A 44 2.74 6.91 -4.83
C GLY A 44 2.00 8.25 -4.97
N LYS A 45 0.66 8.25 -4.91
CA LYS A 45 -0.13 9.48 -4.91
C LYS A 45 0.11 10.30 -3.64
N GLU A 46 0.08 9.67 -2.48
CA GLU A 46 0.34 10.32 -1.18
C GLU A 46 1.75 10.92 -1.12
N GLU A 47 2.76 10.14 -1.53
CA GLU A 47 4.15 10.59 -1.56
C GLU A 47 4.33 11.79 -2.51
N LYS A 48 3.73 11.74 -3.70
CA LYS A 48 3.77 12.86 -4.64
C LYS A 48 3.08 14.11 -4.08
N ALA A 49 1.93 13.95 -3.42
CA ALA A 49 1.22 15.07 -2.78
C ALA A 49 2.08 15.71 -1.69
N ARG A 50 2.75 14.90 -0.85
CA ARG A 50 3.70 15.38 0.17
C ARG A 50 4.87 16.14 -0.44
N GLN A 51 5.50 15.60 -1.49
CA GLN A 51 6.61 16.28 -2.17
C GLN A 51 6.20 17.62 -2.79
N ILE A 52 4.99 17.72 -3.33
CA ILE A 52 4.45 18.98 -3.85
C ILE A 52 4.23 19.96 -2.68
N ALA A 53 3.59 19.51 -1.59
CA ALA A 53 3.35 20.33 -0.41
C ALA A 53 4.65 20.88 0.19
N LEU A 54 5.71 20.07 0.28
CA LEU A 54 7.03 20.52 0.73
C LEU A 54 7.60 21.62 -0.16
N LYS A 55 7.55 21.45 -1.49
CA LYS A 55 8.00 22.49 -2.43
C LYS A 55 7.20 23.78 -2.28
N MET A 56 5.90 23.69 -2.02
CA MET A 56 5.05 24.86 -1.79
C MET A 56 5.34 25.53 -0.45
N LEU A 57 5.59 24.76 0.63
CA LEU A 57 6.05 25.30 1.92
C LEU A 57 7.36 26.06 1.73
N SER A 58 8.35 25.47 1.04
CA SER A 58 9.63 26.13 0.75
C SER A 58 9.48 27.39 -0.11
N ALA A 59 8.43 27.46 -0.94
CA ALA A 59 8.10 28.63 -1.74
C ALA A 59 7.27 29.68 -0.98
N GLY A 60 6.94 29.46 0.29
CA GLY A 60 6.24 30.41 1.16
C GLY A 60 4.72 30.40 1.06
N PHE A 61 4.12 29.37 0.46
CA PHE A 61 2.66 29.23 0.44
C PHE A 61 2.10 28.93 1.83
N SER A 62 0.90 29.42 2.12
CA SER A 62 0.23 29.14 3.40
C SER A 62 -0.35 27.73 3.45
N ILE A 63 -0.45 27.14 4.64
CA ILE A 63 -1.04 25.80 4.86
C ILE A 63 -2.45 25.68 4.22
N PRO A 64 -3.37 26.66 4.36
CA PRO A 64 -4.67 26.60 3.69
C PRO A 64 -4.60 26.56 2.17
N GLU A 65 -3.65 27.28 1.55
CA GLU A 65 -3.45 27.25 0.10
C GLU A 65 -2.91 25.88 -0.33
N ILE A 66 -1.93 25.34 0.40
CA ILE A 66 -1.35 24.03 0.10
C ILE A 66 -2.40 22.92 0.21
N ALA A 67 -3.22 22.93 1.26
CA ALA A 67 -4.30 21.98 1.46
C ALA A 67 -5.29 21.98 0.29
N ARG A 68 -5.59 23.17 -0.25
CA ARG A 68 -6.50 23.34 -1.39
C ARG A 68 -5.99 22.71 -2.69
N PHE A 69 -4.67 22.63 -2.90
CA PHE A 69 -4.07 22.15 -4.15
C PHE A 69 -3.49 20.74 -4.08
N THR A 70 -3.26 20.20 -2.88
CA THR A 70 -2.59 18.91 -2.67
C THR A 70 -3.51 17.81 -2.14
N ASP A 71 -4.77 18.15 -1.82
CA ASP A 71 -5.73 17.28 -1.14
C ASP A 71 -5.22 16.71 0.20
N LEU A 72 -4.20 17.33 0.79
CA LEU A 72 -3.69 17.01 2.11
C LEU A 72 -4.47 17.79 3.18
N SER A 73 -4.63 17.18 4.36
CA SER A 73 -5.16 17.91 5.51
C SER A 73 -4.14 18.94 6.02
N PRO A 74 -4.61 20.05 6.63
CA PRO A 74 -3.73 21.00 7.31
C PRO A 74 -2.77 20.31 8.30
N ASP A 75 -3.27 19.41 9.13
CA ASP A 75 -2.47 18.63 10.09
C ASP A 75 -1.35 17.83 9.42
N ALA A 76 -1.61 17.25 8.24
CA ALA A 76 -0.60 16.50 7.50
C ALA A 76 0.50 17.43 6.97
N ILE A 77 0.13 18.65 6.56
CA ILE A 77 1.08 19.67 6.07
C ILE A 77 1.90 20.23 7.24
N GLU A 78 1.30 20.47 8.41
CA GLU A 78 2.00 20.89 9.63
C GLU A 78 3.04 19.84 10.07
N GLN A 79 2.68 18.56 10.00
CA GLN A 79 3.62 17.47 10.30
C GLN A 79 4.81 17.43 9.33
N LEU A 80 4.58 17.73 8.05
CA LEU A 80 5.67 17.83 7.07
C LEU A 80 6.62 18.98 7.42
N GLN A 81 6.08 20.15 7.79
CA GLN A 81 6.86 21.30 8.20
C GLN A 81 7.74 20.99 9.43
N SER A 82 7.16 20.36 10.46
CA SER A 82 7.88 20.01 11.70
C SER A 82 8.99 18.96 11.56
N ARG A 83 9.04 18.25 10.42
CA ARG A 83 10.03 17.21 10.13
C ARG A 83 11.24 17.72 9.34
N ASP A 84 11.08 18.85 8.66
CA ASP A 84 12.13 19.48 7.85
C ASP A 84 12.85 20.62 8.61
N ASP A 85 12.36 20.99 9.81
CA ASP A 85 13.04 21.85 10.81
C ASP A 85 14.05 21.04 11.66
#